data_AF-A0A517SIA5-F1
#
_entry.id   AF-A0A517SIA5-F1
#
_cell.length_a   1.000
_cell.length_b   1.000
_cell.length_c   1.000
_cell.angle_alpha   90.00
_cell.angle_beta   90.00
_cell.angle_gamma   90.00
#
_symmetry.space_group_name_H-M   'P 1'
#
loop_
_entity.id
_entity.type
_entity.pdbx_description
1 polymer ?
#
loop_
_entity_poly.entity_id
_entity_poly.type
_entity_poly.pdbx_seq_one_letter_code
_entity_poly.pdbx_strand_id
1 'polypeptide(L)'
;MNRRSWLIVGAMACLACGIGNAQGPAVRKASDVGELSGRIVAITLVSDSEDLVLLSKVSEKTLGGKTFLSGDGVDDGETADWRNGAVVYIPVDDIQQVVTFPDLKAYHKNLEARQGRLEGKAASSRLKKGSRT
;
A
#
# COMPACT_ATOMS: atom_id res chain seq x y z
N MET A 1 -60.34 22.38 40.95
CA MET A 1 -61.71 22.01 40.51
C MET A 1 -61.92 22.71 39.17
N ASN A 2 -62.07 22.09 38.00
CA ASN A 2 -62.66 20.82 37.56
C ASN A 2 -61.90 20.34 36.29
N ARG A 3 -61.40 19.09 36.22
CA ARG A 3 -62.07 17.88 35.68
C ARG A 3 -62.50 18.05 34.21
N ARG A 4 -61.68 17.58 33.26
CA ARG A 4 -61.71 16.24 32.60
C ARG A 4 -62.66 16.20 31.41
N SER A 5 -62.17 15.58 30.31
CA SER A 5 -62.87 15.08 29.09
C SER A 5 -62.48 15.87 27.83
N TRP A 6 -62.05 15.30 26.69
CA TRP A 6 -62.21 13.96 26.12
C TRP A 6 -61.17 13.68 25.02
N LEU A 7 -60.95 12.39 24.75
CA LEU A 7 -60.11 11.76 23.73
C LEU A 7 -60.55 12.04 22.28
N ILE A 8 -59.61 12.32 21.37
CA ILE A 8 -59.65 11.99 19.92
C ILE A 8 -58.20 11.75 19.48
N VAL A 9 -57.69 10.51 19.45
CA VAL A 9 -57.56 9.64 18.26
C VAL A 9 -56.99 10.36 17.04
N GLY A 10 -55.73 10.11 16.73
CA GLY A 10 -55.08 10.61 15.52
C GLY A 10 -53.79 9.86 15.24
N ALA A 11 -53.92 8.59 14.85
CA ALA A 11 -52.83 7.82 14.29
C ALA A 11 -52.32 8.52 13.02
N MET A 12 -51.10 9.04 13.06
CA MET A 12 -50.39 9.44 11.84
C MET A 12 -48.97 8.89 11.90
N ALA A 13 -48.86 7.68 11.36
CA ALA A 13 -47.61 7.03 11.02
C ALA A 13 -46.90 7.84 9.93
N CYS A 14 -45.99 8.72 10.33
CA CYS A 14 -45.01 9.27 9.40
C CYS A 14 -43.79 8.35 9.40
N LEU A 15 -43.69 7.60 8.30
CA LEU A 15 -42.46 7.02 7.78
C LEU A 15 -41.31 8.03 7.89
N ALA A 16 -40.45 7.88 8.90
CA ALA A 16 -39.13 8.46 8.87
C ALA A 16 -38.21 7.41 8.25
N CYS A 17 -37.88 7.65 6.98
CA CYS A 17 -36.98 6.87 6.15
C CYS A 17 -35.74 6.41 6.94
N GLY A 18 -35.44 5.12 6.81
CA GLY A 18 -34.24 4.53 7.36
C GLY A 18 -33.02 5.34 6.95
N ILE A 19 -32.29 5.82 7.97
CA ILE A 19 -30.93 6.32 7.83
C ILE A 19 -30.10 5.09 7.47
N GLY A 20 -29.99 4.82 6.17
CA GLY A 20 -29.02 3.87 5.65
C GLY A 20 -27.65 4.37 6.09
N ASN A 21 -27.02 3.63 6.99
CA ASN A 21 -25.59 3.74 7.23
C ASN A 21 -24.90 3.38 5.90
N ALA A 22 -24.65 4.40 5.08
CA ALA A 22 -23.70 4.31 4.01
C ALA A 22 -22.37 3.95 4.69
N GLN A 23 -22.00 2.67 4.62
CA GLN A 23 -20.67 2.21 4.94
C GLN A 23 -19.73 2.94 3.97
N GLY A 24 -19.23 4.08 4.43
CA GLY A 24 -18.15 4.78 3.74
C GLY A 24 -17.02 3.80 3.49
N PRO A 25 -16.27 3.96 2.38
CA PRO A 25 -15.17 3.06 2.05
C PRO A 25 -14.28 2.92 3.27
N ALA A 26 -14.10 1.67 3.73
CA ALA A 26 -13.32 1.37 4.91
C ALA A 26 -11.97 2.06 4.77
N VAL A 27 -11.75 3.11 5.58
CA VAL A 27 -10.47 3.78 5.71
C VAL A 27 -9.53 2.71 6.23
N ARG A 28 -8.76 2.12 5.32
CA ARG A 28 -7.69 1.19 5.69
C ARG A 28 -6.81 1.98 6.65
N LYS A 29 -6.72 1.52 7.91
CA LYS A 29 -5.78 2.08 8.88
C LYS A 29 -4.44 2.22 8.17
N ALA A 30 -3.92 3.44 8.12
CA ALA A 30 -2.54 3.64 7.70
C ALA A 30 -1.69 2.74 8.59
N SER A 31 -0.93 1.84 7.97
CA SER A 31 0.02 1.01 8.70
C SER A 31 0.95 1.96 9.43
N ASP A 32 1.02 1.85 10.75
CA ASP A 32 1.99 2.59 11.54
C ASP A 32 3.40 2.19 11.07
N VAL A 33 4.32 3.15 10.99
CA VAL A 33 5.70 2.91 10.53
C VAL A 33 6.41 1.88 11.43
N GLY A 34 5.91 1.68 12.65
CA GLY A 34 6.31 0.59 13.55
C GLY A 34 6.24 -0.80 12.91
N GLU A 35 5.33 -1.06 11.96
CA GLU A 35 5.23 -2.35 11.26
C GLU A 35 6.34 -2.59 10.22
N LEU A 36 7.11 -1.55 9.88
CA LEU A 36 8.20 -1.61 8.91
C LEU A 36 9.55 -1.96 9.55
N SER A 37 9.64 -1.91 10.87
CA SER A 37 10.88 -2.18 11.60
C SER A 37 11.30 -3.65 11.47
N GLY A 38 12.61 -3.88 11.28
CA GLY A 38 13.19 -5.22 11.13
C GLY A 38 12.85 -5.93 9.82
N ARG A 39 12.21 -5.24 8.86
CA ARG A 39 11.88 -5.76 7.54
C ARG A 39 12.75 -5.11 6.46
N ILE A 40 12.83 -5.78 5.31
CA ILE A 40 13.28 -5.17 4.06
C ILE A 40 12.07 -4.50 3.42
N VAL A 41 12.21 -3.25 3.03
CA VAL A 41 11.14 -2.44 2.46
C VAL A 41 11.53 -2.06 1.04
N ALA A 42 10.78 -2.59 0.08
CA ALA A 42 10.86 -2.23 -1.32
C ALA A 42 9.90 -1.09 -1.63
N ILE A 43 10.45 -0.02 -2.21
CA ILE A 43 9.73 1.23 -2.46
C ILE A 43 9.84 1.56 -3.95
N THR A 44 8.69 1.78 -4.58
CA THR A 44 8.62 2.35 -5.92
C THR A 44 8.19 3.80 -5.81
N LEU A 45 8.89 4.68 -6.53
CA LEU A 45 8.67 6.12 -6.46
C LEU A 45 7.67 6.55 -7.56
N VAL A 46 6.97 7.65 -7.33
CA VAL A 46 6.15 8.29 -8.36
C VAL A 46 7.05 8.95 -9.39
N SER A 47 8.12 9.61 -8.93
CA SER A 47 9.13 10.25 -9.78
C SER A 47 9.95 9.27 -10.64
N ASP A 48 10.16 8.05 -10.15
CA ASP A 48 10.86 6.98 -10.85
C ASP A 48 10.15 5.64 -10.63
N SER A 49 9.26 5.32 -11.56
CA SER A 49 8.42 4.12 -11.49
C SER A 49 9.08 2.86 -12.07
N GLU A 50 10.24 3.02 -12.71
CA GLU A 50 11.00 1.89 -13.28
C GLU A 50 11.98 1.32 -12.26
N ASP A 51 12.46 2.16 -11.33
CA ASP A 51 13.41 1.76 -10.30
C ASP A 51 12.73 1.40 -8.97
N LEU A 52 13.45 0.63 -8.14
CA LEU A 52 13.00 0.15 -6.85
C LEU A 52 14.08 0.38 -5.81
N VAL A 53 13.71 1.09 -4.74
CA VAL A 53 14.63 1.38 -3.63
C VAL A 53 14.40 0.37 -2.52
N LEU A 54 15.46 -0.30 -2.08
CA LEU A 54 15.42 -1.22 -0.94
C LEU A 54 15.98 -0.55 0.31
N LEU A 55 15.17 -0.49 1.36
CA LEU A 55 15.56 0.05 2.66
C LEU A 55 15.44 -0.99 3.77
N SER A 56 16.31 -0.88 4.77
CA SER A 56 16.22 -1.56 6.06
C SER A 56 16.22 -0.54 7.19
N LYS A 57 15.87 -0.99 8.42
CA LYS A 57 15.78 -0.14 9.62
C LYS A 57 14.92 1.11 9.39
N VAL A 58 13.80 0.91 8.71
CA VAL A 58 12.96 2.01 8.27
C VAL A 58 12.34 2.76 9.44
N SER A 59 12.39 4.09 9.38
CA SER A 59 11.79 5.00 10.36
C SER A 59 11.25 6.26 9.70
N GLU A 60 10.24 6.88 10.32
CA GLU A 60 9.70 8.16 9.87
C GLU A 60 10.52 9.32 10.46
N LYS A 61 10.82 10.32 9.62
CA LYS A 61 11.51 11.55 10.02
C LYS A 61 10.81 12.76 9.43
N THR A 62 10.62 13.80 10.25
CA THR A 62 10.14 15.09 9.78
C THR A 62 11.29 16.08 9.71
N LEU A 63 11.59 16.59 8.51
CA LEU A 63 12.66 17.55 8.27
C LEU A 63 12.09 18.76 7.50
N GLY A 64 12.27 19.97 8.04
CA GLY A 64 11.79 21.19 7.37
C GLY A 64 10.27 21.20 7.11
N GLY A 65 9.48 20.55 7.97
CA GLY A 65 8.02 20.44 7.81
C GLY A 65 7.55 19.39 6.79
N LYS A 66 8.47 18.63 6.19
CA LYS A 66 8.15 17.51 5.30
C LYS A 66 8.42 16.18 6.00
N THR A 67 7.58 15.19 5.75
CA THR A 67 7.72 13.83 6.29
C THR A 67 8.45 12.94 5.28
N PHE A 68 9.42 12.19 5.78
CA PHE A 68 10.25 11.27 5.03
C PHE A 68 10.19 9.89 5.65
N LEU A 69 10.19 8.88 4.78
CA LEU A 69 10.58 7.54 5.15
C LEU A 69 12.10 7.44 5.01
N SER A 70 12.78 7.07 6.09
CA SER A 70 14.25 6.97 6.12
C SER A 70 14.70 5.58 6.48
N GLY A 71 15.83 5.13 5.96
CA GLY A 71 16.40 3.82 6.26
C GLY A 71 17.77 3.64 5.62
N ASP A 72 18.43 2.53 5.95
CA ASP A 72 19.71 2.15 5.35
C ASP A 72 19.43 1.48 3.99
N GLY A 73 20.04 2.00 2.92
CA GLY A 73 19.99 1.40 1.59
C GLY A 73 20.57 0.00 1.59
N VAL A 74 19.84 -0.94 1.00
CA VAL A 74 20.17 -2.37 1.02
C VAL A 74 20.69 -2.80 -0.35
N ASP A 75 21.88 -3.37 -0.36
CA ASP A 75 22.44 -4.03 -1.54
C ASP A 75 21.77 -5.39 -1.75
N ASP A 76 21.12 -5.58 -2.90
CA ASP A 76 20.53 -6.85 -3.32
C ASP A 76 21.50 -7.70 -4.14
N GLY A 77 22.67 -7.18 -4.51
CA GLY A 77 23.66 -7.88 -5.32
C GLY A 77 23.27 -8.09 -6.79
N GLU A 78 22.10 -7.62 -7.22
CA GLU A 78 21.62 -7.70 -8.61
C GLU A 78 21.83 -6.37 -9.34
N THR A 79 21.54 -5.25 -8.67
CA THR A 79 21.64 -3.91 -9.26
C THR A 79 22.64 -3.06 -8.49
N ALA A 80 23.61 -2.50 -9.20
CA ALA A 80 24.52 -1.52 -8.62
C ALA A 80 23.77 -0.21 -8.32
N ASP A 81 23.46 0.03 -7.06
CA ASP A 81 22.81 1.24 -6.59
C ASP A 81 23.77 2.06 -5.70
N TRP A 82 23.91 3.34 -6.01
CA TRP A 82 24.76 4.27 -5.26
C TRP A 82 24.23 4.55 -3.85
N ARG A 83 22.98 4.21 -3.57
CA ARG A 83 22.32 4.34 -2.26
C ARG A 83 22.68 3.19 -1.30
N ASN A 84 23.30 2.12 -1.79
CA ASN A 84 23.67 0.95 -0.97
C ASN A 84 24.59 1.34 0.20
N GLY A 85 24.17 1.01 1.42
CA GLY A 85 24.89 1.35 2.66
C GLY A 85 24.76 2.82 3.10
N ALA A 86 24.07 3.66 2.34
CA ALA A 86 23.79 5.05 2.73
C ALA A 86 22.46 5.15 3.51
N VAL A 87 22.31 6.20 4.32
CA VAL A 87 21.00 6.55 4.88
C VAL A 87 20.22 7.32 3.82
N VAL A 88 19.11 6.74 3.37
CA VAL A 88 18.26 7.31 2.34
C VAL A 88 17.07 7.99 3.00
N TYR A 89 16.65 9.14 2.46
CA TYR A 89 15.44 9.86 2.87
C TYR A 89 14.51 9.97 1.67
N ILE A 90 13.38 9.31 1.74
CA ILE A 90 12.38 9.29 0.67
C ILE A 90 11.17 10.12 1.13
N PRO A 91 10.80 11.19 0.42
CA PRO A 91 9.59 11.96 0.72
C PRO A 91 8.36 11.04 0.67
N VAL A 92 7.51 11.08 1.70
CA VAL A 92 6.32 10.20 1.76
C VAL A 92 5.34 10.51 0.62
N ASP A 93 5.30 11.75 0.13
CA ASP A 93 4.48 12.20 -0.99
C ASP A 93 4.98 11.71 -2.37
N ASP A 94 6.22 11.21 -2.47
CA ASP A 94 6.78 10.63 -3.70
C ASP A 94 6.73 9.10 -3.72
N ILE A 95 6.12 8.46 -2.72
CA ILE A 95 6.00 7.01 -2.65
C ILE A 95 4.77 6.55 -3.44
N GLN A 96 4.99 5.73 -4.47
CA GLN A 96 3.90 5.09 -5.22
C GLN A 96 3.45 3.79 -4.55
N GLN A 97 4.40 2.96 -4.14
CA GLN A 97 4.13 1.65 -3.55
C GLN A 97 5.17 1.28 -2.50
N VAL A 98 4.71 0.62 -1.44
CA VAL A 98 5.56 0.01 -0.41
C VAL A 98 5.24 -1.48 -0.32
N VAL A 99 6.26 -2.31 -0.39
CA VAL A 99 6.16 -3.77 -0.18
C VAL A 99 7.19 -4.19 0.86
N THR A 100 6.76 -4.90 1.89
CA THR A 100 7.66 -5.37 2.95
C THR A 100 7.95 -6.85 2.84
N PHE A 101 9.20 -7.22 3.08
CA PHE A 101 9.67 -8.59 3.16
C PHE A 101 10.31 -8.83 4.53
N PRO A 102 10.18 -10.04 5.10
CA PRO A 102 10.81 -10.35 6.39
C PRO A 102 12.34 -10.27 6.32
N ASP A 103 12.93 -10.62 5.18
CA ASP A 103 14.37 -10.60 4.95
C ASP A 103 14.70 -10.50 3.44
N LEU A 104 15.98 -10.30 3.12
CA LEU A 104 16.47 -10.25 1.73
C LEU A 104 16.20 -11.54 0.97
N LYS A 105 16.28 -12.70 1.64
CA LYS A 105 16.04 -14.00 1.00
C LYS A 105 14.60 -14.11 0.49
N ALA A 106 13.63 -13.63 1.26
CA ALA A 106 12.23 -13.58 0.87
C ALA A 106 12.00 -12.59 -0.28
N TYR A 107 12.73 -11.47 -0.31
CA TYR A 107 12.72 -10.54 -1.44
C TYR A 107 13.20 -11.23 -2.72
N HIS A 108 14.40 -11.83 -2.74
CA HIS A 108 14.95 -12.52 -3.90
C HIS A 108 14.04 -13.64 -4.41
N LYS A 109 13.51 -14.46 -3.50
CA LYS A 109 12.55 -15.51 -3.86
C LYS A 109 11.32 -14.97 -4.60
N ASN A 110 10.82 -13.80 -4.22
CA ASN A 110 9.70 -13.16 -4.90
C ASN A 110 10.11 -12.56 -6.25
N LEU A 111 11.33 -12.03 -6.35
CA LEU A 111 11.89 -11.49 -7.59
C LEU A 111 12.07 -12.59 -8.65
N GLU A 112 12.68 -13.72 -8.28
CA GLU A 112 12.82 -14.91 -9.13
C GLU A 112 11.45 -15.43 -9.60
N ALA A 113 10.48 -15.54 -8.68
CA ALA A 113 9.12 -15.96 -9.01
C ALA A 113 8.39 -14.98 -9.96
N ARG A 114 8.79 -13.69 -9.97
CA ARG A 114 8.29 -12.71 -10.93
C ARG A 114 8.95 -12.91 -12.30
N GLN A 115 10.27 -13.08 -12.35
CA GLN A 115 11.01 -13.32 -13.59
C GLN A 115 10.51 -14.57 -14.32
N GLY A 116 10.40 -15.71 -13.62
CA GLY A 116 9.91 -16.95 -14.23
C GLY A 116 8.48 -16.85 -14.79
N ARG A 117 7.61 -16.02 -14.18
CA ARG A 117 6.27 -15.74 -14.71
C ARG A 117 6.30 -14.92 -16.00
N LEU A 118 7.23 -13.97 -16.12
CA LEU A 118 7.39 -13.15 -17.31
C LEU A 118 7.93 -13.99 -18.47
N GLU A 119 8.92 -14.84 -18.21
CA GLU A 119 9.48 -15.76 -19.20
C GLU A 119 8.45 -16.78 -19.68
N GLY A 120 7.68 -17.38 -18.77
CA GLY A 120 6.59 -18.30 -19.11
C GLY A 120 5.51 -17.64 -19.99
N LYS A 121 5.14 -16.39 -19.68
CA LYS A 121 4.19 -15.61 -20.51
C LYS A 121 4.79 -15.31 -21.90
N ALA A 122 6.05 -14.92 -21.97
CA ALA A 122 6.74 -14.65 -23.22
C ALA A 122 6.81 -15.90 -24.11
N ALA A 123 7.18 -17.05 -23.54
CA ALA A 123 7.23 -18.34 -24.24
C ALA A 123 5.86 -18.76 -24.78
N SER A 124 4.80 -18.64 -23.97
CA SER A 124 3.42 -18.94 -24.38
C SER A 124 2.94 -18.04 -25.54
N SER A 125 3.29 -16.76 -25.52
CA SER A 125 2.91 -15.82 -26.58
C SER A 125 3.57 -16.14 -27.93
N ARG A 126 4.82 -16.62 -27.92
CA ARG A 126 5.56 -17.01 -29.15
C ARG A 126 4.95 -18.24 -29.82
N LEU A 127 4.59 -19.26 -29.04
CA LEU A 127 3.93 -20.48 -29.54
C LEU A 127 2.58 -20.16 -30.20
N LYS A 128 1.78 -19.26 -29.60
CA LYS A 128 0.46 -18.89 -30.14
C LYS A 128 0.55 -18.09 -31.45
N LYS A 129 1.65 -17.36 -31.68
CA LYS A 129 1.89 -16.59 -32.91
C LYS A 129 2.38 -17.46 -34.07
N GLY A 130 3.15 -18.52 -33.79
CA GLY A 130 3.65 -19.46 -34.81
C GLY A 130 2.62 -20.49 -35.31
N SER A 131 1.51 -20.71 -34.60
CA SER A 131 0.46 -21.66 -34.98
C SER A 131 -0.60 -21.09 -35.94
N ARG A 132 -0.48 -19.83 -36.38
CA ARG A 132 -1.45 -19.14 -37.26
C ARG A 132 -0.96 -18.94 -38.70
N THR A 133 0.14 -19.57 -39.07
CA THR A 133 0.67 -19.63 -40.45
C THR A 133 0.59 -21.06 -40.94
#